data_AF-A0A2V8NGP6-F1
#
_entry.id   AF-A0A2V8NGP6-F1
#
_cell.length_a   1.000
_cell.length_b   1.000
_cell.length_c   1.000
_cell.angle_alpha   90.00
_cell.angle_beta   90.00
_cell.angle_gamma   90.00
#
_symmetry.space_group_name_H-M   'P 1'
#
loop_
_entity.id
_entity.type
_entity.pdbx_description
1 polymer ?
#
loop_
_entity_poly.entity_id
_entity_poly.type
_entity_poly.pdbx_seq_one_letter_code
_entity_poly.pdbx_strand_id
1 'polypeptide(L)' 'GLRDLDVLVLDCLRFKEHPTHLWVDRALEYISEIKPRRTYLTHIAHDVKHARDSARLPEGVEFAYDGLEISDEY' A
#
# COMPACT_ATOMS: atom_id res chain seq x y z
N GLY A 1 -4.67 18.38 -2.22
CA GLY A 1 -4.20 16.99 -2.22
C GLY A 1 -3.99 16.55 -0.78
N LEU A 2 -3.95 15.24 -0.55
CA LEU A 2 -3.61 14.64 0.74
C LEU A 2 -2.14 14.95 1.08
N ARG A 3 -1.85 15.36 2.31
CA ARG A 3 -0.52 15.73 2.81
C ARG A 3 -0.45 15.47 4.31
N ASP A 4 0.77 15.35 4.84
CA ASP A 4 1.06 15.25 6.28
C ASP A 4 0.29 14.13 6.98
N LEU A 5 0.20 12.97 6.32
CA LEU A 5 -0.51 11.79 6.83
C LEU A 5 0.42 10.92 7.67
N ASP A 6 -0.03 10.53 8.87
CA ASP A 6 0.63 9.47 9.63
C ASP A 6 0.46 8.10 8.95
N VAL A 7 -0.75 7.82 8.46
CA VAL A 7 -1.09 6.55 7.81
C VAL A 7 -1.89 6.80 6.54
N LEU A 8 -1.52 6.11 5.47
CA LEU A 8 -2.28 6.00 4.24
C LEU A 8 -2.70 4.54 4.01
N VAL A 9 -3.98 4.29 3.78
CA VAL A 9 -4.46 2.99 3.27
C VAL A 9 -4.85 3.19 1.81
N LEU A 10 -4.24 2.43 0.89
CA LEU A 10 -4.35 2.67 -0.54
C LEU A 10 -4.68 1.39 -1.31
N ASP A 11 -5.56 1.50 -2.32
CA ASP A 11 -5.84 0.44 -3.29
C ASP A 11 -4.54 -0.02 -3.99
N CYS A 12 -4.35 -1.33 -4.12
CA CYS A 12 -3.29 -1.92 -4.91
C CYS A 12 -3.64 -3.38 -5.25
N LEU A 13 -4.16 -3.59 -6.46
CA LEU A 13 -4.68 -4.88 -6.87
C LEU A 13 -3.57 -5.91 -7.04
N ARG A 14 -2.51 -5.57 -7.77
CA ARG A 14 -1.45 -6.52 -8.17
C ARG A 14 -0.25 -5.80 -8.77
N PHE A 15 0.74 -6.56 -9.24
CA PHE A 15 1.90 -6.00 -9.96
C PHE A 15 1.61 -5.60 -11.41
N LYS A 16 0.75 -6.36 -12.10
CA LYS A 16 0.38 -6.06 -13.48
C LYS A 16 -0.63 -4.90 -13.54
N GLU A 17 -0.39 -3.96 -14.44
CA GLU A 17 -1.30 -2.86 -14.77
C GLU A 17 -2.77 -3.31 -14.87
N HIS A 18 -3.65 -2.46 -14.35
CA HIS A 18 -5.08 -2.67 -14.36
C HIS A 18 -5.81 -1.34 -14.68
N PRO A 19 -6.86 -1.36 -15.51
CA PRO A 19 -7.50 -0.12 -15.97
C PRO A 19 -8.32 0.61 -14.89
N THR A 20 -8.76 -0.10 -13.84
CA THR A 20 -9.69 0.47 -12.83
C THR A 20 -9.15 0.44 -11.40
N HIS A 21 -7.99 -0.19 -11.18
CA HIS A 21 -7.35 -0.30 -9.87
C HIS A 21 -5.88 0.02 -10.02
N LEU A 22 -5.27 0.54 -8.97
CA LEU A 22 -3.84 0.75 -8.94
C LEU A 22 -3.12 -0.61 -8.97
N TRP A 23 -1.97 -0.63 -9.64
CA TRP A 23 -0.97 -1.68 -9.48
C TRP A 23 0.18 -1.15 -8.65
N VAL A 24 1.07 -2.03 -8.19
CA VAL A 24 2.14 -1.69 -7.23
C VAL A 24 2.93 -0.46 -7.67
N ASP A 25 3.45 -0.42 -8.89
CA ASP A 25 4.29 0.71 -9.33
C ASP A 25 3.51 2.03 -9.32
N ARG A 26 2.25 2.02 -9.79
CA ARG A 26 1.40 3.22 -9.78
C ARG A 26 1.04 3.66 -8.37
N ALA A 27 0.76 2.72 -7.47
CA ALA A 27 0.51 3.03 -6.06
C ALA A 27 1.75 3.69 -5.42
N LEU A 28 2.95 3.17 -5.71
CA LEU A 28 4.21 3.72 -5.22
C LEU A 28 4.49 5.14 -5.75
N GLU A 29 4.11 5.45 -6.99
CA GLU A 29 4.16 6.82 -7.51
C GLU A 29 3.33 7.78 -6.66
N TYR A 30 2.06 7.44 -6.38
CA TYR A 30 1.20 8.25 -5.50
C TYR A 30 1.77 8.37 -4.08
N ILE A 31 2.30 7.29 -3.52
CA ILE A 31 2.91 7.30 -2.18
C ILE A 31 4.13 8.25 -2.16
N SER A 32 4.93 8.27 -3.23
CA SER A 32 6.09 9.18 -3.34
C SER A 32 5.70 10.66 -3.42
N GLU A 33 4.53 10.96 -3.98
CA GLU A 33 3.98 12.32 -4.05
C GLU A 33 3.35 12.76 -2.73
N ILE A 34 2.56 11.87 -2.10
CA ILE A 34 1.81 12.15 -0.86
C ILE A 34 2.73 12.15 0.36
N LYS A 35 3.76 11.28 0.37
CA LYS A 35 4.76 11.10 1.43
C LYS A 35 4.16 10.85 2.83
N PRO A 36 3.26 9.85 2.99
CA PRO A 36 2.78 9.48 4.31
C PRO A 36 3.90 8.84 5.15
N ARG A 37 3.77 8.85 6.49
CA ARG A 37 4.76 8.19 7.37
C ARG A 37 4.72 6.67 7.24
N ARG A 38 3.53 6.09 7.09
CA ARG A 38 3.31 4.66 6.79
C ARG A 38 2.22 4.48 5.75
N THR A 39 2.35 3.46 4.91
CA THR A 39 1.33 3.06 3.94
C THR A 39 1.00 1.59 4.06
N TYR A 40 -0.30 1.28 4.01
CA TYR A 40 -0.81 -0.08 3.88
C TYR A 40 -1.56 -0.23 2.56
N LEU A 41 -1.07 -1.15 1.71
CA LEU A 41 -1.66 -1.50 0.44
C LEU A 41 -2.75 -2.56 0.63
N THR A 42 -3.99 -2.26 0.25
CA THR A 42 -5.15 -3.14 0.39
C THR A 42 -5.73 -3.56 -0.96
N HIS A 43 -6.77 -4.39 -0.95
CA HIS A 43 -7.46 -4.90 -2.14
C HIS A 43 -6.56 -5.76 -3.05
N ILE A 44 -5.61 -6.49 -2.44
CA ILE A 44 -4.69 -7.35 -3.19
C ILE A 44 -5.40 -8.56 -3.80
N ALA A 45 -5.08 -8.86 -5.05
CA ALA A 45 -5.51 -10.06 -5.75
C ALA A 45 -4.64 -11.27 -5.36
N HIS A 46 -5.15 -12.47 -5.69
CA HIS A 46 -4.52 -13.74 -5.30
C HIS A 46 -3.11 -13.98 -5.85
N ASP A 47 -2.70 -13.24 -6.88
CA ASP A 47 -1.39 -13.34 -7.53
C ASP A 47 -0.31 -12.57 -6.77
N VAL A 48 -0.71 -11.62 -5.90
CA VAL A 48 0.13 -11.06 -4.84
C VAL A 48 0.18 -12.05 -3.69
N LYS A 49 1.37 -12.59 -3.43
CA LYS A 49 1.60 -13.49 -2.30
C LYS A 49 2.21 -12.68 -1.18
N HIS A 50 1.39 -12.30 -0.19
CA HIS A 50 1.75 -11.41 0.93
C HIS A 50 3.18 -11.64 1.45
N ALA A 51 3.49 -12.81 2.01
CA ALA A 51 4.82 -13.10 2.55
C ALA A 51 5.97 -13.03 1.52
N ARG A 52 5.74 -13.48 0.27
CA ARG A 52 6.75 -13.48 -0.79
C ARG A 52 7.01 -12.06 -1.30
N ASP A 53 5.95 -11.31 -1.52
CA ASP A 53 6.01 -10.05 -2.25
C ASP A 53 6.22 -8.84 -1.34
N SER A 54 5.91 -8.93 -0.04
CA SER A 54 6.15 -7.83 0.91
C SER A 54 7.62 -7.41 0.95
N ALA A 55 8.56 -8.33 0.77
CA ALA A 55 10.00 -8.03 0.70
C ALA A 55 10.41 -7.17 -0.51
N ARG A 56 9.50 -6.96 -1.47
CA ARG A 56 9.73 -6.15 -2.67
C ARG A 56 9.24 -4.71 -2.50
N LEU A 57 8.49 -4.43 -1.43
CA LEU A 57 8.00 -3.09 -1.13
C LEU A 57 9.10 -2.25 -0.48
N PRO A 58 9.12 -0.92 -0.71
CA PRO A 58 10.06 -0.04 -0.04
C PRO A 58 9.72 0.09 1.45
N GLU A 59 10.68 0.62 2.22
CA GLU A 59 10.49 0.90 3.64
C GLU A 59 9.27 1.82 3.86
N GLY A 60 8.46 1.51 4.89
CA GLY A 60 7.25 2.25 5.22
C GLY A 60 6.03 1.91 4.36
N VAL A 61 6.13 0.94 3.45
CA VAL A 61 5.00 0.44 2.64
C VAL A 61 4.83 -1.06 2.88
N GLU A 62 3.63 -1.47 3.27
CA GLU A 62 3.33 -2.86 3.61
C GLU A 62 2.03 -3.31 2.91
N PHE A 63 1.91 -4.59 2.56
CA PHE A 63 0.60 -5.15 2.21
C PHE A 63 -0.23 -5.32 3.49
N ALA A 64 -1.44 -4.79 3.50
CA ALA A 64 -2.40 -5.02 4.56
C ALA A 64 -2.80 -6.51 4.65
N TYR A 65 -3.37 -6.89 5.78
CA TYR A 65 -3.93 -8.21 6.01
C TYR A 65 -5.23 -8.10 6.82
N ASP A 66 -6.07 -9.12 6.71
CA ASP A 66 -7.34 -9.16 7.43
C ASP A 66 -7.10 -9.17 8.95
N GLY A 67 -7.72 -8.24 9.66
CA GLY A 67 -7.50 -8.05 11.10
C GLY A 67 -6.30 -7.19 11.46
N LEU A 68 -5.64 -6.54 10.50
CA LEU A 68 -4.66 -5.49 10.80
C LEU A 68 -5.35 -4.34 11.56
N GLU A 69 -4.87 -4.07 12.77
CA GLU A 69 -5.28 -2.94 13.60
C GLU A 69 -4.18 -1.87 13.59
N ILE A 70 -4.58 -0.60 13.48
CA ILE A 70 -3.69 0.56 13.45
C ILE A 70 -4.26 1.56 14.45
N SER A 71 -3.46 1.93 15.45
CA SER A 71 -3.78 2.98 16.40
C SER A 71 -2.89 4.19 16.19
N ASP A 72 -3.43 5.37 16.47
CA ASP A 72 -2.70 6.64 16.57
C ASP A 72 -2.17 6.89 17.99
N GLU A 73 -2.54 6.03 18.93
CA GLU A 73 -2.15 6.15 20.33
C GLU A 73 -0.66 5.83 20.54
N TYR A 74 0.00 6.71 21.28
CA TYR A 74 1.37 6.57 21.80
C TYR A 74 1.50 5.42 22.79
#